data_AF-A0A847BE76-F1
#
_entry.id   AF-A0A847BE76-F1
#
_cell.length_a   1.000
_cell.length_b   1.000
_cell.length_c   1.000
_cell.angle_alpha   90.00
_cell.angle_beta   90.00
_cell.angle_gamma   90.00
#
_symmetry.space_group_name_H-M   'P 1'
#
loop_
_entity.id
_entity.type
_entity.pdbx_description
1 polymer ?
#
loop_
_entity_poly.entity_id
_entity_poly.type
_entity_poly.pdbx_seq_one_letter_code
_entity_poly.pdbx_strand_id
1 'polypeptide(L)'
;MSKLLPTSTAGSLPKPAWLAEPETLWSPWKLQGDTLAEGKQDALLLSLQEQQLAGIDIVSDGEQTRQHFVTTFIEHLDGVDFEKRETVRIRDRYDASVPSVVGAVARRQPVFVEEARFLRQQTRQPIKWALPGPMTMIDTLYDNHYKSREKLAWEFAKILNQEARELEAAGVDIIQFDEPAFNVFFDEVNDWGVATLERAIEGLECETAVHICYGYGIKANT
;
A
#
# COMPACT_ATOMS: atom_id res chain seq x y z
N MET A 1 -10.20 14.53 26.40
CA MET A 1 -10.84 13.20 26.54
C MET A 1 -10.57 12.46 25.24
N SER A 2 -10.08 11.22 25.28
CA SER A 2 -9.98 10.39 24.08
C SER A 2 -11.39 10.10 23.56
N LYS A 3 -11.58 10.19 22.24
CA LYS A 3 -12.89 9.92 21.62
C LYS A 3 -13.21 8.43 21.74
N LEU A 4 -14.42 8.09 22.18
CA LEU A 4 -14.91 6.72 22.19
C LEU A 4 -15.42 6.37 20.79
N LEU A 5 -14.96 5.24 20.22
CA LEU A 5 -15.23 4.79 18.84
C LEU A 5 -14.72 5.75 17.75
N PRO A 6 -13.39 5.96 17.64
CA PRO A 6 -12.83 6.75 16.55
C PRO A 6 -13.09 6.07 15.19
N THR A 7 -13.54 6.84 14.21
CA THR A 7 -13.85 6.35 12.85
C THR A 7 -12.63 6.41 11.94
N SER A 8 -12.49 5.41 11.06
CA SER A 8 -11.49 5.36 10.00
C SER A 8 -12.02 4.55 8.81
N THR A 9 -11.36 4.62 7.66
CA THR A 9 -11.62 3.75 6.50
C THR A 9 -10.47 2.73 6.32
N ALA A 10 -10.63 1.78 5.40
CA ALA A 10 -9.54 0.85 5.06
C ALA A 10 -8.33 1.59 4.47
N GLY A 11 -8.54 2.56 3.58
CA GLY A 11 -7.47 3.35 2.95
C GLY A 11 -8.00 4.11 1.73
N SER A 12 -7.98 3.47 0.56
CA SER A 12 -8.36 4.09 -0.71
C SER A 12 -9.75 4.75 -0.75
N LEU A 13 -9.79 5.89 -1.45
CA LEU A 13 -11.00 6.63 -1.81
C LEU A 13 -10.99 6.93 -3.32
N PRO A 14 -12.16 7.19 -3.94
CA PRO A 14 -12.22 7.53 -5.37
C PRO A 14 -11.32 8.72 -5.71
N LYS A 15 -10.57 8.61 -6.82
CA LYS A 15 -9.71 9.68 -7.32
C LYS A 15 -10.51 10.68 -8.16
N PRO A 16 -10.14 11.97 -8.17
CA PRO A 16 -10.76 12.93 -9.08
C PRO A 16 -10.68 12.48 -10.54
N ALA A 17 -11.75 12.71 -11.30
CA ALA A 17 -11.86 12.23 -12.68
C ALA A 17 -10.84 12.86 -13.64
N TRP A 18 -10.23 14.00 -13.27
CA TRP A 18 -9.14 14.62 -14.02
C TRP A 18 -7.78 13.95 -13.75
N LEU A 19 -7.65 13.16 -12.68
CA LEU A 19 -6.42 12.45 -12.31
C LEU A 19 -6.40 11.01 -12.83
N ALA A 20 -7.54 10.30 -12.73
CA ALA A 20 -7.68 8.91 -13.10
C ALA A 20 -9.08 8.61 -13.68
N GLU A 21 -9.25 7.44 -14.29
CA GLU A 21 -10.53 6.88 -14.68
C GLU A 21 -11.34 6.46 -13.44
N PRO A 22 -12.62 6.85 -13.33
CA PRO A 22 -13.45 6.51 -12.19
C PRO A 22 -13.77 5.00 -12.14
N GLU A 23 -14.09 4.51 -10.94
CA GLU A 23 -14.67 3.16 -10.70
C GLU A 23 -13.84 1.98 -11.24
N THR A 24 -12.52 2.18 -11.38
CA THR A 24 -11.61 1.23 -12.02
C THR A 24 -10.37 0.98 -11.17
N LEU A 25 -9.94 -0.28 -11.04
CA LEU A 25 -8.66 -0.64 -10.44
C LEU A 25 -7.52 -0.51 -11.46
N TRP A 26 -6.31 -0.16 -11.01
CA TRP A 26 -5.14 0.08 -11.88
C TRP A 26 -5.38 1.14 -12.96
N SER A 27 -6.19 2.15 -12.67
CA SER A 27 -6.43 3.22 -13.63
C SER A 27 -5.14 3.96 -14.00
N PRO A 28 -4.84 4.15 -15.30
CA PRO A 28 -3.72 4.97 -15.74
C PRO A 28 -3.87 6.41 -15.26
N TRP A 29 -2.74 7.07 -14.97
CA TRP A 29 -2.73 8.51 -14.72
C TRP A 29 -3.11 9.28 -15.98
N LYS A 30 -4.02 10.24 -15.85
CA LYS A 30 -4.40 11.17 -16.93
C LYS A 30 -3.44 12.35 -17.06
N LEU A 31 -2.64 12.61 -16.03
CA LEU A 31 -1.61 13.65 -15.98
C LEU A 31 -0.20 13.02 -16.03
N GLN A 32 0.81 13.79 -16.42
CA GLN A 32 2.22 13.37 -16.45
C GLN A 32 3.15 14.50 -15.94
N GLY A 33 4.40 14.14 -15.62
CA GLY A 33 5.43 15.10 -15.20
C GLY A 33 5.03 15.91 -13.96
N ASP A 34 5.41 17.19 -13.93
CA ASP A 34 5.14 18.09 -12.81
C ASP A 34 3.64 18.25 -12.55
N THR A 35 2.82 18.27 -13.61
CA THR A 35 1.36 18.35 -13.48
C THR A 35 0.77 17.12 -12.78
N LEU A 36 1.37 15.94 -12.94
CA LEU A 36 0.96 14.76 -12.17
C LEU A 36 1.35 14.89 -10.69
N ALA A 37 2.54 15.42 -10.40
CA ALA A 37 2.98 15.64 -9.03
C ALA A 37 2.05 16.62 -8.29
N GLU A 38 1.74 17.75 -8.91
CA GLU A 38 0.77 18.73 -8.40
C GLU A 38 -0.62 18.12 -8.27
N GLY A 39 -1.10 17.42 -9.31
CA GLY A 39 -2.42 16.79 -9.30
C GLY A 39 -2.58 15.72 -8.21
N LYS A 40 -1.53 14.98 -7.87
CA LYS A 40 -1.55 14.03 -6.75
C LYS A 40 -1.68 14.74 -5.40
N GLN A 41 -0.99 15.87 -5.21
CA GLN A 41 -1.10 16.68 -3.99
C GLN A 41 -2.50 17.30 -3.87
N ASP A 42 -3.04 17.87 -4.95
CA ASP A 42 -4.40 18.42 -4.99
C ASP A 42 -5.46 17.35 -4.68
N ALA A 43 -5.32 16.16 -5.25
CA ALA A 43 -6.24 15.05 -4.97
C ALA A 43 -6.16 14.59 -3.51
N LEU A 44 -4.97 14.58 -2.91
CA LEU A 44 -4.78 14.29 -1.48
C LEU A 44 -5.47 15.34 -0.60
N LEU A 45 -5.37 16.63 -0.93
CA LEU A 45 -6.07 17.71 -0.21
C LEU A 45 -7.58 17.58 -0.30
N LEU A 46 -8.12 17.31 -1.50
CA LEU A 46 -9.54 17.07 -1.70
C LEU A 46 -10.02 15.86 -0.88
N SER A 47 -9.26 14.76 -0.91
CA SER A 47 -9.60 13.57 -0.15
C SER A 47 -9.57 13.81 1.37
N LEU A 48 -8.61 14.58 1.88
CA LEU A 48 -8.58 14.98 3.29
C LEU A 48 -9.80 15.82 3.65
N GLN A 49 -10.16 16.80 2.81
CA GLN A 49 -11.32 17.67 3.03
C GLN A 49 -12.62 16.86 3.07
N GLU A 50 -12.80 15.90 2.16
CA GLU A 50 -13.97 15.02 2.14
C GLU A 50 -14.04 14.14 3.40
N GLN A 51 -12.91 13.57 3.84
CA GLN A 51 -12.85 12.79 5.09
C GLN A 51 -13.23 13.65 6.30
N GLN A 52 -12.75 14.89 6.37
CA GLN A 52 -13.09 15.84 7.43
C GLN A 52 -14.58 16.20 7.43
N LEU A 53 -15.14 16.50 6.25
CA LEU A 53 -16.55 16.83 6.09
C LEU A 53 -17.46 15.66 6.48
N ALA A 54 -17.02 14.43 6.18
CA ALA A 54 -17.70 13.19 6.57
C ALA A 54 -17.55 12.85 8.07
N GLY A 55 -16.72 13.58 8.82
CA GLY A 55 -16.49 13.33 10.25
C GLY A 55 -15.63 12.09 10.54
N ILE A 56 -14.71 11.74 9.64
CA ILE A 56 -13.70 10.70 9.86
C ILE A 56 -12.66 11.20 10.87
N ASP A 57 -12.43 10.44 11.94
CA ASP A 57 -11.51 10.82 13.02
C ASP A 57 -10.05 10.59 12.68
N ILE A 58 -9.74 9.43 12.12
CA ILE A 58 -8.42 8.98 11.72
C ILE A 58 -8.38 8.98 10.19
N VAL A 59 -7.69 9.97 9.64
CA VAL A 59 -7.65 10.23 8.19
C VAL A 59 -6.55 9.42 7.51
N SER A 60 -6.67 9.23 6.21
CA SER A 60 -5.67 8.58 5.36
C SER A 60 -5.30 9.47 4.18
N ASP A 61 -4.31 9.03 3.40
CA ASP A 61 -3.96 9.61 2.09
C ASP A 61 -5.05 9.38 1.02
N GLY A 62 -6.11 8.63 1.34
CA GLY A 62 -7.13 8.18 0.39
C GLY A 62 -6.52 7.36 -0.75
N GLU A 63 -5.27 6.89 -0.60
CA GLU A 63 -4.41 6.33 -1.63
C GLU A 63 -4.37 7.15 -2.93
N GLN A 64 -4.47 8.48 -2.82
CA GLN A 64 -4.60 9.38 -3.98
C GLN A 64 -3.33 9.44 -4.84
N THR A 65 -2.16 9.16 -4.25
CA THR A 65 -0.85 9.29 -4.92
C THR A 65 -0.33 7.99 -5.55
N ARG A 66 -1.09 6.89 -5.40
CA ARG A 66 -0.76 5.55 -5.94
C ARG A 66 -1.81 5.04 -6.93
N GLN A 67 -1.39 4.28 -7.94
CA GLN A 67 -2.32 3.66 -8.89
C GLN A 67 -2.99 2.41 -8.29
N HIS A 68 -2.23 1.64 -7.52
CA HIS A 68 -2.70 0.42 -6.89
C HIS A 68 -1.97 0.19 -5.56
N PHE A 69 -2.68 -0.34 -4.56
CA PHE A 69 -2.18 -0.48 -3.19
C PHE A 69 -0.92 -1.36 -3.07
N VAL A 70 -0.73 -2.31 -4.00
CA VAL A 70 0.45 -3.18 -4.03
C VAL A 70 1.50 -2.76 -5.06
N THR A 71 1.11 -2.57 -6.31
CA THR A 71 2.09 -2.52 -7.41
C THR A 71 2.85 -1.21 -7.42
N THR A 72 2.22 -0.10 -7.02
CA THR A 72 2.92 1.18 -6.92
C THR A 72 4.10 1.10 -5.96
N PHE A 73 4.00 0.41 -4.83
CA PHE A 73 5.14 0.26 -3.93
C PHE A 73 6.25 -0.60 -4.56
N ILE A 74 5.87 -1.73 -5.17
CA ILE A 74 6.78 -2.64 -5.87
C ILE A 74 7.53 -1.95 -7.02
N GLU A 75 6.87 -1.07 -7.76
CA GLU A 75 7.43 -0.30 -8.88
C GLU A 75 8.59 0.64 -8.49
N HIS A 76 8.69 1.02 -7.21
CA HIS A 76 9.75 1.90 -6.72
C HIS A 76 10.97 1.13 -6.17
N LEU A 77 10.97 -0.20 -6.27
CA LEU A 77 12.06 -1.03 -5.78
C LEU A 77 13.05 -1.38 -6.90
N ASP A 78 14.34 -1.32 -6.58
CA ASP A 78 15.37 -1.95 -7.41
C ASP A 78 15.07 -3.45 -7.56
N GLY A 79 15.52 -4.05 -8.65
CA GLY A 79 15.34 -5.48 -8.91
C GLY A 79 13.95 -5.85 -9.44
N VAL A 80 13.05 -4.87 -9.60
CA VAL A 80 11.74 -5.01 -10.25
C VAL A 80 11.80 -4.41 -11.67
N ASP A 81 11.33 -5.17 -12.65
CA ASP A 81 11.10 -4.71 -14.01
C ASP A 81 9.59 -4.54 -14.23
N PHE A 82 9.17 -3.30 -14.42
CA PHE A 82 7.76 -2.94 -14.62
C PHE A 82 7.29 -3.13 -16.07
N GLU A 83 8.19 -3.01 -17.04
CA GLU A 83 7.86 -3.24 -18.45
C GLU A 83 7.68 -4.74 -18.71
N LYS A 84 8.43 -5.58 -17.98
CA LYS A 84 8.28 -7.02 -18.02
C LYS A 84 7.11 -7.49 -17.16
N ARG A 85 5.94 -7.60 -17.79
CA ARG A 85 4.72 -8.10 -17.17
C ARG A 85 4.46 -9.57 -17.49
N GLU A 86 3.97 -10.29 -16.49
CA GLU A 86 3.54 -11.69 -16.62
C GLU A 86 2.09 -11.82 -16.11
N THR A 87 1.35 -12.79 -16.63
CA THR A 87 0.01 -13.12 -16.11
C THR A 87 0.15 -14.16 -15.01
N VAL A 88 -0.24 -13.81 -13.79
CA VAL A 88 -0.21 -14.73 -12.65
C VAL A 88 -1.59 -14.83 -12.00
N ARG A 89 -1.86 -15.99 -11.40
CA ARG A 89 -3.06 -16.24 -10.60
C ARG A 89 -2.87 -15.63 -9.21
N ILE A 90 -3.52 -14.50 -8.93
CA ILE A 90 -3.42 -13.83 -7.63
C ILE A 90 -4.57 -14.23 -6.71
N ARG A 91 -4.30 -14.25 -5.40
CA ARG A 91 -5.23 -14.67 -4.33
C ARG A 91 -5.82 -16.06 -4.56
N ASP A 92 -5.13 -16.89 -5.33
CA ASP A 92 -5.59 -18.19 -5.86
C ASP A 92 -6.95 -18.13 -6.59
N ARG A 93 -7.37 -16.96 -7.07
CA ARG A 93 -8.77 -16.71 -7.50
C ARG A 93 -8.97 -16.03 -8.85
N TYR A 94 -8.03 -15.20 -9.32
CA TYR A 94 -8.17 -14.56 -10.63
C TYR A 94 -6.81 -14.19 -11.23
N ASP A 95 -6.78 -13.99 -12.54
CA ASP A 95 -5.56 -13.71 -13.27
C ASP A 95 -5.33 -12.19 -13.34
N ALA A 96 -4.11 -11.76 -13.07
CA ALA A 96 -3.71 -10.36 -13.15
C ALA A 96 -2.37 -10.21 -13.88
N SER A 97 -2.21 -9.11 -14.61
CA SER A 97 -0.94 -8.72 -15.21
C SER A 97 -0.09 -8.01 -14.16
N VAL A 98 1.04 -8.60 -13.77
CA VAL A 98 1.88 -8.13 -12.66
C VAL A 98 3.33 -7.89 -13.09
N PRO A 99 4.08 -7.01 -12.38
CA PRO A 99 5.50 -6.77 -12.66
C PRO A 99 6.37 -7.98 -12.29
N SER A 100 7.60 -8.02 -12.83
CA SER A 100 8.54 -9.12 -12.59
C SER A 100 9.70 -8.72 -11.69
N VAL A 101 10.01 -9.54 -10.68
CA VAL A 101 11.27 -9.44 -9.93
C VAL A 101 12.37 -10.11 -10.74
N VAL A 102 13.32 -9.34 -11.25
CA VAL A 102 14.41 -9.80 -12.14
C VAL A 102 15.78 -9.78 -11.46
N GLY A 103 15.89 -9.19 -10.28
CA GLY A 103 17.12 -9.09 -9.50
C GLY A 103 16.86 -9.01 -8.00
N ALA A 104 17.94 -8.77 -7.25
CA ALA A 104 17.82 -8.56 -5.81
C ALA A 104 17.03 -7.28 -5.52
N VAL A 105 16.01 -7.38 -4.67
CA VAL A 105 15.14 -6.25 -4.35
C VAL A 105 15.77 -5.34 -3.31
N ALA A 106 15.68 -4.03 -3.53
CA ALA A 106 16.14 -3.04 -2.57
C ALA A 106 15.36 -1.73 -2.70
N ARG A 107 15.12 -1.06 -1.57
CA ARG A 107 14.60 0.30 -1.55
C ARG A 107 15.76 1.28 -1.58
N ARG A 108 15.81 2.14 -2.60
CA ARG A 108 16.84 3.19 -2.74
C ARG A 108 16.42 4.52 -2.16
N GLN A 109 15.14 4.82 -2.28
CA GLN A 109 14.56 6.09 -1.89
C GLN A 109 13.20 5.84 -1.24
N PRO A 110 12.70 6.80 -0.46
CA PRO A 110 11.36 6.72 0.10
C PRO A 110 10.28 6.76 -0.96
N VAL A 111 9.20 6.00 -0.74
CA VAL A 111 8.12 5.87 -1.73
C VAL A 111 6.96 6.82 -1.42
N PHE A 112 6.57 6.92 -0.15
CA PHE A 112 5.40 7.67 0.29
C PHE A 112 5.71 8.71 1.38
N VAL A 113 6.97 8.79 1.81
CA VAL A 113 7.37 9.63 2.97
C VAL A 113 7.16 11.11 2.69
N GLU A 114 7.41 11.59 1.47
CA GLU A 114 7.18 13.01 1.14
C GLU A 114 5.70 13.34 1.10
N GLU A 115 4.85 12.46 0.58
CA GLU A 115 3.40 12.60 0.61
C GLU A 115 2.86 12.55 2.04
N ALA A 116 3.42 11.71 2.90
CA ALA A 116 3.06 11.63 4.31
C ALA A 116 3.43 12.91 5.06
N ARG A 117 4.63 13.46 4.83
CA ARG A 117 5.03 14.78 5.36
C ARG A 117 4.11 15.88 4.87
N PHE A 118 3.76 15.86 3.59
CA PHE A 118 2.83 16.82 3.02
C PHE A 118 1.47 16.74 3.70
N LEU A 119 0.87 15.55 3.83
CA LEU A 119 -0.41 15.35 4.52
C LEU A 119 -0.34 15.79 5.98
N ARG A 120 0.75 15.47 6.68
CA ARG A 120 0.96 15.86 8.08
C ARG A 120 0.91 17.37 8.29
N GLN A 121 1.35 18.16 7.32
CA GLN A 121 1.28 19.63 7.37
C GLN A 121 -0.15 20.17 7.25
N GLN A 122 -1.10 19.39 6.71
CA GLN A 122 -2.47 19.84 6.40
C GLN A 122 -3.48 19.56 7.52
N THR A 123 -3.14 18.69 8.48
CA THR A 123 -4.06 18.27 9.53
C THR A 123 -3.37 18.00 10.86
N ARG A 124 -4.13 18.04 11.95
CA ARG A 124 -3.71 17.58 13.28
C ARG A 124 -4.39 16.28 13.71
N GLN A 125 -5.29 15.74 12.87
CA GLN A 125 -5.93 14.46 13.14
C GLN A 125 -4.92 13.32 13.02
N PRO A 126 -5.14 12.19 13.72
CA PRO A 126 -4.33 11.00 13.50
C PRO A 126 -4.34 10.58 12.03
N ILE A 127 -3.16 10.29 11.47
CA ILE A 127 -2.96 9.82 10.11
C ILE A 127 -2.71 8.31 10.15
N LYS A 128 -3.50 7.56 9.38
CA LYS A 128 -3.28 6.16 9.08
C LYS A 128 -2.78 6.00 7.65
N TRP A 129 -1.62 5.35 7.49
CA TRP A 129 -1.02 5.09 6.18
C TRP A 129 -0.95 3.59 5.90
N ALA A 130 -1.48 3.16 4.75
CA ALA A 130 -1.45 1.76 4.35
C ALA A 130 -0.22 1.44 3.49
N LEU A 131 0.45 0.33 3.81
CA LEU A 131 1.47 -0.34 3.01
C LEU A 131 0.98 -1.76 2.67
N PRO A 132 1.34 -2.32 1.51
CA PRO A 132 1.06 -3.73 1.26
C PRO A 132 1.90 -4.61 2.21
N GLY A 133 1.31 -5.68 2.74
CA GLY A 133 2.05 -6.63 3.57
C GLY A 133 2.97 -7.55 2.74
N PRO A 134 4.00 -8.16 3.36
CA PRO A 134 4.98 -9.00 2.66
C PRO A 134 4.37 -10.13 1.83
N MET A 135 3.37 -10.85 2.35
CA MET A 135 2.76 -11.98 1.65
C MET A 135 1.90 -11.48 0.48
N THR A 136 1.15 -10.42 0.70
CA THR A 136 0.35 -9.78 -0.35
C THR A 136 1.21 -9.21 -1.48
N MET A 137 2.42 -8.70 -1.18
CA MET A 137 3.37 -8.27 -2.21
C MET A 137 3.84 -9.43 -3.09
N ILE A 138 4.29 -10.55 -2.50
CA ILE A 138 4.77 -11.70 -3.29
C ILE A 138 3.67 -12.38 -4.09
N ASP A 139 2.42 -12.24 -3.66
CA ASP A 139 1.25 -12.77 -4.36
C ASP A 139 0.76 -11.83 -5.49
N THR A 140 1.41 -10.72 -5.75
CA THR A 140 1.01 -9.75 -6.80
C THR A 140 2.20 -9.31 -7.65
N LEU A 141 3.11 -10.25 -7.91
CA LEU A 141 4.25 -10.12 -8.81
C LEU A 141 4.64 -11.48 -9.40
N TYR A 142 5.52 -11.48 -10.38
CA TYR A 142 6.19 -12.67 -10.87
C TYR A 142 7.64 -12.73 -10.39
N ASP A 143 8.01 -13.76 -9.63
CA ASP A 143 9.36 -13.93 -9.12
C ASP A 143 10.27 -14.65 -10.15
N ASN A 144 11.10 -13.86 -10.84
CA ASN A 144 12.11 -14.38 -11.76
C ASN A 144 13.52 -14.51 -11.17
N HIS A 145 13.73 -14.23 -9.88
CA HIS A 145 15.05 -14.17 -9.27
C HIS A 145 15.20 -15.09 -8.06
N TYR A 146 14.37 -14.92 -7.03
CA TYR A 146 14.49 -15.64 -5.76
C TYR A 146 13.94 -17.07 -5.84
N LYS A 147 12.95 -17.27 -6.72
CA LYS A 147 12.23 -18.53 -6.94
C LYS A 147 11.69 -19.13 -5.62
N SER A 148 11.30 -18.27 -4.69
CA SER A 148 10.86 -18.66 -3.35
C SER A 148 10.04 -17.54 -2.71
N ARG A 149 8.75 -17.81 -2.50
CA ARG A 149 7.79 -16.89 -1.85
C ARG A 149 8.31 -16.43 -0.48
N GLU A 150 8.71 -17.37 0.36
CA GLU A 150 9.25 -17.09 1.69
C GLU A 150 10.50 -16.19 1.63
N LYS A 151 11.51 -16.54 0.82
CA LYS A 151 12.75 -15.73 0.75
C LYS A 151 12.47 -14.31 0.28
N LEU A 152 11.63 -14.15 -0.73
CA LEU A 152 11.27 -12.83 -1.24
C LEU A 152 10.41 -12.05 -0.23
N ALA A 153 9.50 -12.70 0.49
CA ALA A 153 8.71 -12.08 1.55
C ALA A 153 9.59 -11.55 2.70
N TRP A 154 10.66 -12.26 3.06
CA TRP A 154 11.65 -11.77 4.03
C TRP A 154 12.42 -10.53 3.55
N GLU A 155 12.75 -10.44 2.25
CA GLU A 155 13.35 -9.23 1.68
C GLU A 155 12.36 -8.06 1.69
N PHE A 156 11.10 -8.30 1.31
CA PHE A 156 10.07 -7.27 1.40
C PHE A 156 9.76 -6.83 2.82
N ALA A 157 9.77 -7.73 3.80
CA ALA A 157 9.61 -7.35 5.20
C ALA A 157 10.68 -6.35 5.66
N LYS A 158 11.95 -6.58 5.27
CA LYS A 158 13.04 -5.64 5.55
C LYS A 158 12.85 -4.29 4.86
N ILE A 159 12.43 -4.30 3.59
CA ILE A 159 12.16 -3.08 2.81
C ILE A 159 10.98 -2.29 3.39
N LEU A 160 9.90 -2.97 3.74
CA LEU A 160 8.71 -2.40 4.35
C LEU A 160 9.04 -1.78 5.71
N ASN A 161 9.90 -2.42 6.52
CA ASN A 161 10.35 -1.84 7.78
C ASN A 161 11.12 -0.52 7.59
N GLN A 162 11.94 -0.41 6.55
CA GLN A 162 12.62 0.84 6.23
C GLN A 162 11.63 1.96 5.88
N GLU A 163 10.65 1.67 5.00
CA GLU A 163 9.61 2.63 4.65
C GLU A 163 8.75 3.01 5.86
N ALA A 164 8.31 2.03 6.65
CA ALA A 164 7.44 2.25 7.80
C ALA A 164 8.11 3.13 8.87
N ARG A 165 9.39 2.89 9.18
CA ARG A 165 10.12 3.74 10.14
C ARG A 165 10.26 5.19 9.66
N GLU A 166 10.42 5.39 8.35
CA GLU A 166 10.48 6.75 7.80
C GLU A 166 9.09 7.41 7.72
N LEU A 167 8.02 6.65 7.54
CA LEU A 167 6.63 7.14 7.65
C LEU A 167 6.31 7.56 9.09
N GLU A 168 6.70 6.76 10.08
CA GLU A 168 6.60 7.12 11.50
C GLU A 168 7.37 8.42 11.78
N ALA A 169 8.62 8.53 11.31
CA ALA A 169 9.42 9.75 11.45
C ALA A 169 8.81 10.96 10.72
N ALA A 170 7.99 10.74 9.69
CA ALA A 170 7.21 11.78 9.01
C ALA A 170 5.94 12.22 9.77
N GLY A 171 5.60 11.55 10.88
CA GLY A 171 4.46 11.87 11.73
C GLY A 171 3.18 11.10 11.38
N VAL A 172 3.30 9.93 10.74
CA VAL A 172 2.20 8.96 10.62
C VAL A 172 1.93 8.35 11.99
N ASP A 173 0.66 8.34 12.40
CA ASP A 173 0.26 7.88 13.74
C ASP A 173 -0.08 6.38 13.77
N ILE A 174 -0.57 5.84 12.63
CA ILE A 174 -0.91 4.43 12.48
C ILE A 174 -0.37 3.90 11.15
N ILE A 175 0.44 2.85 11.19
CA ILE A 175 0.93 2.17 9.99
C ILE A 175 0.15 0.88 9.80
N GLN A 176 -0.63 0.81 8.73
CA GLN A 176 -1.43 -0.36 8.37
C GLN A 176 -0.70 -1.20 7.32
N PHE A 177 -0.67 -2.52 7.52
CA PHE A 177 -0.20 -3.49 6.55
C PHE A 177 -1.39 -4.26 5.96
N ASP A 178 -1.60 -4.15 4.66
CA ASP A 178 -2.68 -4.81 3.97
C ASP A 178 -2.27 -6.24 3.60
N GLU A 179 -2.90 -7.21 4.28
CA GLU A 179 -2.68 -8.64 4.08
C GLU A 179 -3.96 -9.41 3.67
N PRO A 180 -4.65 -9.05 2.57
CA PRO A 180 -5.73 -9.88 2.04
C PRO A 180 -5.28 -11.31 1.70
N ALA A 181 -3.99 -11.54 1.40
CA ALA A 181 -3.44 -12.88 1.16
C ALA A 181 -3.48 -13.80 2.41
N PHE A 182 -3.55 -13.23 3.62
CA PHE A 182 -3.68 -14.03 4.85
C PHE A 182 -5.01 -14.80 4.92
N ASN A 183 -6.02 -14.37 4.16
CA ASN A 183 -7.31 -15.05 4.07
C ASN A 183 -7.32 -16.20 3.04
N VAL A 184 -6.16 -16.52 2.47
CA VAL A 184 -6.00 -17.53 1.40
C VAL A 184 -4.94 -18.56 1.78
N PHE A 185 -3.73 -18.13 2.16
CA PHE A 185 -2.57 -19.01 2.33
C PHE A 185 -2.32 -19.37 3.79
N PHE A 186 -3.26 -20.04 4.45
CA PHE A 186 -3.22 -20.26 5.91
C PHE A 186 -1.94 -20.97 6.41
N ASP A 187 -1.46 -21.98 5.69
CA ASP A 187 -0.23 -22.70 6.06
C ASP A 187 0.99 -21.78 5.96
N GLU A 188 1.11 -21.01 4.87
CA GLU A 188 2.18 -20.02 4.70
C GLU A 188 2.12 -18.93 5.77
N VAL A 189 0.92 -18.50 6.18
CA VAL A 189 0.73 -17.51 7.25
C VAL A 189 1.33 -18.03 8.56
N ASN A 190 1.02 -19.29 8.89
CA ASN A 190 1.49 -19.94 10.11
C ASN A 190 3.01 -20.19 10.08
N ASP A 191 3.55 -20.59 8.93
CA ASP A 191 4.96 -20.98 8.81
C ASP A 191 5.90 -19.77 8.76
N TRP A 192 5.54 -18.71 8.02
CA TRP A 192 6.41 -17.54 7.84
C TRP A 192 5.68 -16.20 7.68
N GLY A 193 4.39 -16.17 7.33
CA GLY A 193 3.67 -14.92 7.08
C GLY A 193 3.63 -14.00 8.29
N VAL A 194 3.27 -14.53 9.47
CA VAL A 194 3.31 -13.75 10.73
C VAL A 194 4.73 -13.26 11.02
N ALA A 195 5.75 -14.12 10.87
CA ALA A 195 7.14 -13.74 11.13
C ALA A 195 7.63 -12.61 10.21
N THR A 196 7.24 -12.63 8.93
CA THR A 196 7.57 -11.54 8.00
C THR A 196 6.83 -10.24 8.33
N LEU A 197 5.59 -10.30 8.82
CA LEU A 197 4.86 -9.12 9.28
C LEU A 197 5.50 -8.52 10.54
N GLU A 198 5.86 -9.35 11.53
CA GLU A 198 6.62 -8.95 12.72
C GLU A 198 7.94 -8.26 12.33
N ARG A 199 8.64 -8.81 11.34
CA ARG A 199 9.87 -8.19 10.81
C ARG A 199 9.61 -6.84 10.16
N ALA A 200 8.46 -6.65 9.50
CA ALA A 200 8.09 -5.39 8.87
C ALA A 200 7.75 -4.29 9.90
N ILE A 201 7.20 -4.66 11.07
CA ILE A 201 6.85 -3.71 12.13
C ILE A 201 7.95 -3.51 13.19
N GLU A 202 9.03 -4.30 13.14
CA GLU A 202 10.08 -4.28 14.15
C GLU A 202 10.61 -2.86 14.43
N GLY A 203 10.48 -2.42 15.69
CA GLY A 203 11.01 -1.16 16.18
C GLY A 203 10.19 0.09 15.87
N LEU A 204 8.98 -0.06 15.33
CA LEU A 204 7.99 1.02 15.32
C LEU A 204 7.45 1.24 16.74
N GLU A 205 7.26 2.51 17.11
CA GLU A 205 6.63 2.95 18.36
C GLU A 205 5.17 3.39 18.15
N CYS A 206 4.79 3.75 16.91
CA CYS A 206 3.44 4.11 16.52
C CYS A 206 2.51 2.89 16.56
N GLU A 207 1.19 3.12 16.50
CA GLU A 207 0.24 2.01 16.40
C GLU A 207 0.42 1.30 15.04
N THR A 208 0.36 -0.02 15.06
CA THR A 208 0.42 -0.84 13.84
C THR A 208 -0.88 -1.59 13.66
N ALA A 209 -1.37 -1.67 12.43
CA ALA A 209 -2.59 -2.38 12.07
C ALA A 209 -2.33 -3.39 10.96
N VAL A 210 -3.14 -4.45 10.91
CA VAL A 210 -3.20 -5.37 9.78
C VAL A 210 -4.63 -5.40 9.24
N HIS A 211 -4.78 -5.21 7.93
CA HIS A 211 -6.09 -5.31 7.26
C HIS A 211 -6.17 -6.62 6.48
N ILE A 212 -7.14 -7.46 6.85
CA ILE A 212 -7.43 -8.75 6.19
C ILE A 212 -8.89 -8.70 5.74
N CYS A 213 -9.15 -8.97 4.46
CA CYS A 213 -10.48 -8.86 3.88
C CYS A 213 -10.76 -9.93 2.82
N TYR A 214 -11.91 -9.81 2.16
CA TYR A 214 -12.32 -10.69 1.05
C TYR A 214 -12.07 -10.06 -0.33
N GLY A 215 -11.49 -8.86 -0.36
CA GLY A 215 -11.14 -8.11 -1.56
C GLY A 215 -12.13 -6.98 -1.90
N TYR A 216 -11.85 -6.28 -2.99
CA TYR A 216 -12.69 -5.22 -3.53
C TYR A 216 -14.04 -5.75 -4.04
N GLY A 217 -15.02 -4.85 -4.18
CA GLY A 217 -16.33 -5.12 -4.79
C GLY A 217 -16.27 -5.29 -6.32
N ILE A 218 -15.45 -6.22 -6.80
CA ILE A 218 -15.28 -6.55 -8.23
C ILE A 218 -15.94 -7.89 -8.55
N LYS A 219 -16.31 -8.10 -9.82
CA LYS A 219 -16.93 -9.37 -10.30
C LYS A 219 -16.09 -10.61 -10.00
N ALA A 220 -14.76 -10.48 -9.90
CA ALA A 220 -13.88 -11.61 -9.58
C ALA A 220 -13.98 -12.08 -8.12
N ASN A 221 -14.57 -11.28 -7.23
CA ASN A 221 -14.78 -11.60 -5.81
C ASN A 221 -16.23 -11.97 -5.48
N THR A 222 -17.13 -11.98 -6.46
CA THR A 222 -18.55 -12.38 -6.33
C THR A 222 -18.78 -13.75 -6.92
#